data_AF-A0A846MZ88-F1
#
_entry.id   AF-A0A846MZ88-F1
#
_cell.length_a   1.000
_cell.length_b   1.000
_cell.length_c   1.000
_cell.angle_alpha   90.00
_cell.angle_beta   90.00
_cell.angle_gamma   90.00
#
_symmetry.space_group_name_H-M   'P 1'
#
loop_
_entity.id
_entity.type
_entity.pdbx_description
1 polymer ?
#
loop_
_entity_poly.entity_id
_entity_poly.type
_entity_poly.pdbx_seq_one_letter_code
_entity_poly.pdbx_strand_id
1 'polypeptide(L)'
;MKLGAASEHGLALVEVLVALLIITLCLTALFQVVADSAVRARRSETIRAAGLVARSQITSAGIAYPLQNNLQGVEGPFVWAISAKPISSSGQSDAGVLWRVQVSVRLRSGGPVLVQLRSLRLAAG
;
A
#
# COMPACT_ATOMS: atom_id res chain seq x y z
N MET A 1 -54.07 -48.52 15.06
CA MET A 1 -53.14 -47.79 15.96
C MET A 1 -52.39 -46.76 15.12
N LYS A 2 -53.00 -45.59 14.89
CA LYS A 2 -52.39 -44.45 14.20
C LYS A 2 -52.07 -43.41 15.27
N LEU A 3 -50.80 -43.27 15.65
CA LEU A 3 -50.32 -42.18 16.48
C LEU A 3 -49.45 -41.25 15.62
N GLY A 4 -49.80 -39.96 15.62
CA GLY A 4 -48.85 -38.85 15.46
C GLY A 4 -48.37 -38.50 14.05
N ALA A 5 -49.23 -37.95 13.19
CA ALA A 5 -48.79 -37.26 11.95
C ALA A 5 -48.86 -35.73 12.03
N ALA A 6 -49.28 -35.16 13.17
CA ALA A 6 -49.53 -33.72 13.30
C ALA A 6 -48.31 -32.89 13.77
N SER A 7 -47.17 -33.52 14.09
CA SER A 7 -46.02 -32.83 14.71
C SER A 7 -44.87 -32.50 13.74
N GLU A 8 -44.89 -32.99 12.50
CA GLU A 8 -43.76 -32.80 11.55
C GLU A 8 -43.85 -31.48 10.77
N HIS A 9 -45.06 -30.97 10.53
CA HIS A 9 -45.26 -29.79 9.67
C HIS A 9 -44.82 -28.47 10.32
N GLY A 10 -44.91 -28.33 11.64
CA GLY A 10 -44.41 -27.17 12.37
C GLY A 10 -42.87 -27.13 12.48
N LEU A 11 -42.24 -28.31 12.47
CA LEU A 11 -40.79 -28.47 12.56
C LEU A 11 -40.10 -28.11 11.23
N ALA A 12 -40.73 -28.46 10.09
CA ALA A 12 -40.21 -28.16 8.75
C ALA A 12 -40.08 -26.64 8.48
N LEU A 13 -41.02 -25.81 8.94
CA LEU A 13 -40.93 -24.36 8.76
C LEU A 13 -39.74 -23.76 9.52
N VAL A 14 -39.58 -24.17 10.79
CA VAL A 14 -38.46 -23.73 11.62
C VAL A 14 -37.13 -24.21 11.04
N GLU A 15 -37.08 -25.44 10.51
CA GLU A 15 -35.91 -25.99 9.85
C GLU A 15 -35.50 -25.17 8.62
N VAL A 16 -36.45 -24.81 7.75
CA VAL A 16 -36.14 -23.95 6.58
C VAL A 16 -35.68 -22.55 7.02
N LEU A 17 -36.28 -21.99 8.07
CA LEU A 17 -35.85 -20.69 8.62
C LEU A 17 -34.42 -20.76 9.18
N VAL A 18 -34.08 -21.83 9.90
CA VAL A 18 -32.74 -22.04 10.44
C VAL A 18 -31.75 -22.28 9.30
N ALA A 19 -32.10 -23.08 8.29
CA ALA A 19 -31.26 -23.27 7.12
C ALA A 19 -31.00 -21.95 6.39
N LEU A 20 -32.04 -21.13 6.21
CA LEU A 20 -31.91 -19.80 5.59
C LEU A 20 -31.06 -18.85 6.44
N LEU A 21 -31.20 -18.90 7.77
CA LEU A 21 -30.35 -18.14 8.69
C LEU A 21 -28.88 -18.54 8.53
N ILE A 22 -28.58 -19.82 8.47
CA ILE A 22 -27.22 -20.32 8.26
C ILE A 22 -26.69 -19.85 6.91
N ILE A 23 -27.48 -19.98 5.84
CA ILE A 23 -27.08 -19.54 4.49
C ILE A 23 -26.78 -18.04 4.45
N THR A 24 -27.64 -17.22 5.06
CA THR A 24 -27.45 -15.76 5.10
C THR A 24 -26.22 -15.37 5.90
N LEU A 25 -25.93 -16.05 7.03
CA LEU A 25 -24.71 -15.86 7.79
C LEU A 25 -23.46 -16.23 6.98
N CYS A 26 -23.47 -17.39 6.31
CA CYS A 26 -22.39 -17.82 5.44
C CYS A 26 -22.16 -16.82 4.30
N LEU A 27 -23.22 -16.38 3.63
CA LEU A 27 -23.13 -15.43 2.53
C LEU A 27 -22.58 -14.07 2.98
N THR A 28 -23.00 -13.62 4.16
CA THR A 28 -22.50 -12.37 4.76
C THR A 28 -21.00 -12.47 5.05
N ALA A 29 -20.55 -13.59 5.64
CA ALA A 29 -19.13 -13.82 5.90
C ALA A 29 -18.31 -13.86 4.60
N LEU A 30 -18.80 -14.56 3.57
CA LEU A 30 -18.15 -14.60 2.26
C LEU A 30 -18.06 -13.21 1.62
N PHE A 31 -19.14 -12.44 1.69
CA PHE A 31 -19.16 -11.09 1.14
C PHE A 31 -18.15 -10.17 1.83
N GLN A 32 -18.04 -10.25 3.16
CA GLN A 32 -17.02 -9.50 3.92
C GLN A 32 -15.60 -9.86 3.48
N VAL A 33 -15.30 -11.14 3.30
CA VAL A 33 -13.98 -11.61 2.87
C VAL A 33 -13.65 -11.10 1.46
N VAL A 34 -14.60 -11.17 0.53
CA VAL A 34 -14.41 -10.69 -0.85
C VAL A 34 -14.22 -9.17 -0.88
N ALA A 35 -15.03 -8.43 -0.11
CA ALA A 35 -14.92 -6.98 -0.02
C ALA A 35 -13.57 -6.54 0.56
N ASP A 36 -13.13 -7.16 1.65
CA ASP A 36 -11.82 -6.88 2.26
C ASP A 36 -10.68 -7.22 1.29
N SER A 37 -10.77 -8.37 0.61
CA SER A 37 -9.78 -8.80 -0.39
C SER A 37 -9.66 -7.80 -1.54
N ALA A 38 -10.79 -7.29 -2.05
CA ALA A 38 -10.81 -6.29 -3.12
C ALA A 38 -10.17 -4.97 -2.69
N VAL A 39 -10.47 -4.50 -1.47
CA VAL A 39 -9.88 -3.28 -0.91
C VAL A 39 -8.37 -3.44 -0.72
N ARG A 40 -7.93 -4.58 -0.18
CA ARG A 40 -6.51 -4.89 0.00
C ARG A 40 -5.76 -4.99 -1.32
N ALA A 41 -6.36 -5.62 -2.33
CA ALA A 41 -5.77 -5.73 -3.66
C ALA A 41 -5.55 -4.34 -4.29
N ARG A 42 -6.56 -3.46 -4.25
CA ARG A 42 -6.43 -2.07 -4.73
C ARG A 42 -5.34 -1.29 -3.99
N ARG A 43 -5.26 -1.45 -2.67
CA ARG A 43 -4.21 -0.82 -1.86
C ARG A 43 -2.81 -1.34 -2.23
N SER A 44 -2.68 -2.66 -2.43
CA SER A 44 -1.41 -3.28 -2.84
C SER A 44 -0.95 -2.75 -4.20
N GLU A 45 -1.84 -2.66 -5.17
CA GLU A 45 -1.52 -2.12 -6.49
C GLU A 45 -1.12 -0.63 -6.42
N THR A 46 -1.79 0.16 -5.59
CA THR A 46 -1.44 1.57 -5.37
C THR A 46 -0.02 1.71 -4.79
N ILE A 47 0.34 0.88 -3.82
CA ILE A 47 1.68 0.87 -3.21
C ILE A 47 2.73 0.43 -4.24
N ARG A 48 2.42 -0.59 -5.05
CA ARG A 48 3.31 -1.08 -6.12
C ARG A 48 3.60 0.03 -7.14
N ALA A 49 2.57 0.71 -7.62
CA ALA A 49 2.71 1.83 -8.55
C ALA A 49 3.51 2.99 -7.95
N ALA A 50 3.22 3.37 -6.70
CA ALA A 50 4.01 4.39 -5.98
C ALA A 50 5.48 3.98 -5.81
N GLY A 51 5.75 2.69 -5.61
CA GLY A 51 7.10 2.14 -5.53
C GLY A 51 7.88 2.22 -6.84
N LEU A 52 7.21 2.03 -7.98
CA LEU A 52 7.82 2.22 -9.30
C LEU A 52 8.21 3.68 -9.52
N VAL A 53 7.34 4.62 -9.16
CA VAL A 53 7.66 6.07 -9.19
C VAL A 53 8.85 6.36 -8.29
N ALA A 54 8.83 5.90 -7.04
CA ALA A 54 9.93 6.11 -6.10
C ALA A 54 11.26 5.57 -6.65
N ARG A 55 11.24 4.38 -7.27
CA ARG A 55 12.41 3.73 -7.85
C ARG A 55 12.94 4.48 -9.08
N SER A 56 12.05 4.97 -9.93
CA SER A 56 12.41 5.80 -11.08
C SER A 56 13.13 7.08 -10.64
N GLN A 57 12.55 7.79 -9.66
CA GLN A 57 13.09 9.05 -9.18
C GLN A 57 14.40 8.86 -8.39
N ILE A 58 14.52 7.83 -7.55
CA ILE A 58 15.76 7.58 -6.80
C ILE A 58 16.91 7.15 -7.72
N THR A 59 16.61 6.50 -8.84
CA THR A 59 17.62 6.12 -9.85
C THR A 59 18.10 7.36 -10.61
N SER A 60 17.20 8.29 -10.90
CA SER A 60 17.50 9.53 -11.63
C SER A 60 18.25 10.58 -10.78
N ALA A 61 18.03 10.60 -9.47
CA ALA A 61 18.66 11.55 -8.54
C ALA A 61 20.19 11.45 -8.54
N GLY A 62 20.94 12.50 -8.87
CA GLY A 62 22.40 12.47 -8.96
C GLY A 62 22.95 12.05 -10.33
N ILE A 63 22.09 11.72 -11.31
CA ILE A 63 22.45 11.60 -12.73
C ILE A 63 21.77 12.73 -13.50
N ALA A 64 20.45 12.80 -13.40
CA ALA A 64 19.63 13.82 -14.07
C ALA A 64 19.52 15.11 -13.25
N TYR A 65 19.70 15.03 -11.92
CA TYR A 65 19.47 16.14 -10.99
C TYR A 65 20.63 16.32 -10.02
N PRO A 66 21.06 17.57 -9.73
CA PRO A 66 22.06 17.85 -8.70
C PRO A 66 21.58 17.43 -7.31
N LEU A 67 22.47 16.85 -6.51
CA LEU A 67 22.15 16.38 -5.15
C LEU A 67 22.00 17.52 -4.12
N GLN A 68 22.33 18.77 -4.45
CA GLN A 68 22.17 19.89 -3.52
C GLN A 68 20.71 20.34 -3.32
N ASN A 69 19.81 20.02 -4.27
CA ASN A 69 18.46 20.57 -4.26
C ASN A 69 17.42 19.54 -3.79
N ASN A 70 16.52 19.99 -2.91
CA ASN A 70 15.27 19.28 -2.69
C ASN A 70 14.37 19.48 -3.91
N LEU A 71 13.95 18.39 -4.53
CA LEU A 71 13.08 18.43 -5.70
C LEU A 71 11.74 17.83 -5.37
N GLN A 72 10.69 18.32 -6.02
CA GLN A 72 9.36 17.75 -5.92
C GLN A 72 8.70 17.77 -7.29
N GLY A 73 7.81 16.82 -7.51
CA GLY A 73 7.11 16.70 -8.76
C GLY A 73 5.89 15.81 -8.63
N VAL A 74 5.22 15.63 -9.76
CA VAL A 74 3.96 14.91 -9.80
C VAL A 74 3.96 13.96 -10.98
N GLU A 75 3.58 12.72 -10.73
CA GLU A 75 3.53 11.66 -11.73
C GLU A 75 2.20 10.93 -11.59
N GLY A 76 1.26 11.24 -12.49
CA GLY A 76 -0.13 10.78 -12.39
C GLY A 76 -0.77 11.14 -11.03
N PRO A 77 -1.31 10.16 -10.28
CA PRO A 77 -1.94 10.40 -8.98
C PRO A 77 -0.93 10.59 -7.84
N PHE A 78 0.37 10.50 -8.09
CA PHE A 78 1.41 10.54 -7.06
C PHE A 78 2.15 11.87 -7.05
N VAL A 79 2.40 12.39 -5.85
CA VAL A 79 3.34 13.49 -5.60
C VAL A 79 4.60 12.87 -5.01
N TRP A 80 5.75 13.17 -5.60
CA TRP A 80 7.04 12.70 -5.14
C TRP A 80 7.90 13.86 -4.68
N ALA A 81 8.79 13.60 -3.72
CA ALA A 81 9.79 14.53 -3.25
C ALA A 81 11.13 13.81 -3.06
N ILE A 82 12.21 14.46 -3.49
CA ILE A 82 13.58 14.01 -3.35
C ILE A 82 14.26 14.95 -2.36
N SER A 83 14.88 14.39 -1.34
CA SER A 83 15.75 15.13 -0.43
C SER A 83 17.09 14.45 -0.34
N ALA A 84 18.14 15.22 -0.60
CA ALA A 84 19.52 14.75 -0.51
C ALA A 84 20.25 15.57 0.56
N LYS A 85 20.94 14.87 1.46
CA LYS A 85 21.70 15.49 2.55
C LYS A 85 23.10 14.88 2.61
N PRO A 86 24.17 15.68 2.73
CA PRO A 86 25.50 15.13 2.93
C PRO A 86 25.56 14.43 4.29
N ILE A 87 26.24 13.30 4.33
CA ILE A 87 26.62 12.59 5.55
C ILE A 87 28.04 13.06 5.86
N SER A 88 28.19 13.83 6.95
CA SER A 88 29.51 14.21 7.45
C SER A 88 30.21 12.95 7.98
N SER A 89 31.14 12.38 7.20
CA SER A 89 32.11 11.43 7.72
C SER A 89 33.21 12.21 8.43
N SER A 90 33.65 11.75 9.60
CA SER A 90 34.70 12.35 10.43
C SER A 90 36.10 12.37 9.80
N GLY A 91 36.23 12.04 8.51
CA GLY A 91 37.42 12.16 7.71
C GLY A 91 37.04 12.62 6.31
N GLN A 92 37.72 13.67 5.84
CA GLN A 92 37.63 14.14 4.47
C GLN A 92 38.31 13.08 3.59
N SER A 93 37.51 12.25 2.93
CA SER A 93 37.98 11.22 2.01
C SER A 93 38.22 11.86 0.64
N ASP A 94 39.35 11.54 0.01
CA ASP A 94 39.68 11.94 -1.37
C ASP A 94 38.66 11.41 -2.40
N ALA A 95 37.83 10.43 -2.00
CA ALA A 95 36.79 9.85 -2.84
C ALA A 95 35.53 10.73 -2.98
N GLY A 96 35.42 11.85 -2.27
CA GLY A 96 34.30 12.79 -2.34
C GLY A 96 33.33 12.73 -1.14
N VAL A 97 32.20 13.43 -1.26
CA VAL A 97 31.20 13.57 -0.18
C VAL A 97 30.14 12.47 -0.33
N LEU A 98 29.83 11.79 0.77
CA LEU A 98 28.75 10.80 0.80
C LEU A 98 27.41 11.51 1.02
N TRP A 99 26.46 11.29 0.13
CA TRP A 99 25.11 11.86 0.19
C TRP A 99 24.08 10.78 0.55
N ARG A 100 23.18 11.12 1.47
CA ARG A 100 21.96 10.36 1.72
C ARG A 100 20.85 10.93 0.86
N VAL A 101 20.41 10.18 -0.13
CA VAL A 101 19.28 10.52 -0.99
C VAL A 101 18.05 9.78 -0.49
N GLN A 102 16.97 10.52 -0.30
CA GLN A 102 15.68 10.00 0.10
C GLN A 102 14.62 10.43 -0.89
N VAL A 103 13.80 9.48 -1.34
CA VAL A 103 12.62 9.75 -2.16
C VAL A 103 11.39 9.33 -1.39
N SER A 104 10.44 10.24 -1.21
CA SER A 104 9.12 9.96 -0.65
C SER A 104 8.05 10.14 -1.71
N VAL A 105 7.07 9.25 -1.70
CA VAL A 105 5.93 9.28 -2.62
C VAL A 105 4.65 9.20 -1.81
N ARG A 106 3.71 10.11 -2.11
CA ARG A 106 2.38 10.20 -1.49
C ARG A 106 1.31 10.39 -2.56
N LEU A 107 0.04 10.19 -2.21
CA LEU A 107 -1.05 10.54 -3.11
C LEU A 107 -1.18 12.06 -3.26
N ARG A 108 -1.57 12.49 -4.46
CA ARG A 108 -1.89 13.88 -4.77
C ARG A 108 -3.11 14.37 -4.01
N SER A 109 -4.09 13.48 -3.80
CA SER A 109 -5.28 13.74 -2.97
C SER A 109 -4.93 14.00 -1.50
N GLY A 110 -3.66 13.84 -1.09
CA GLY A 110 -3.21 13.99 0.28
C GLY A 110 -3.08 12.64 0.99
N GLY A 111 -2.80 12.71 2.30
CA GLY A 111 -2.56 11.54 3.13
C GLY A 111 -1.08 11.26 3.40
N PRO A 112 -0.78 10.17 4.12
CA PRO A 112 0.58 9.82 4.52
C PRO A 112 1.46 9.42 3.32
N VAL A 113 2.77 9.38 3.55
CA VAL A 113 3.73 8.81 2.60
C VAL A 113 3.40 7.33 2.39
N LEU A 114 3.20 6.94 1.13
CA LEU A 114 2.92 5.55 0.75
C LEU A 114 4.20 4.73 0.68
N VAL A 115 5.25 5.30 0.09
CA VAL A 115 6.54 4.65 -0.12
C VAL A 115 7.66 5.64 0.14
N GLN A 116 8.71 5.19 0.81
CA GLN A 116 9.92 5.95 1.05
C GLN A 116 11.13 5.06 0.75
N LEU A 117 11.95 5.49 -0.20
CA LEU A 117 13.20 4.83 -0.53
C LEU A 117 14.37 5.68 -0.08
N ARG A 118 15.45 5.03 0.33
CA ARG A 118 16.70 5.67 0.74
C ARG A 118 17.86 5.02 0.00
N SER A 119 18.79 5.83 -0.46
CA SER A 119 20.02 5.39 -1.10
C SER A 119 21.17 6.24 -0.59
N LEU A 120 22.36 5.65 -0.60
CA LEU A 120 23.61 6.38 -0.44
C LEU A 120 24.20 6.59 -1.82
N ARG A 121 24.76 7.79 -2.06
CA ARG A 121 25.46 8.11 -3.31
C ARG A 121 26.73 8.87 -2.97
N LEU A 122 27.81 8.53 -3.66
CA LEU A 122 29.07 9.25 -3.57
C LEU A 122 29.10 10.26 -4.72
N ALA A 123 29.38 11.53 -4.41
CA ALA A 123 29.48 12.59 -5.40
C ALA A 123 30.58 13.58 -5.02
N ALA A 124 31.16 14.26 -6.01
CA ALA A 124 32.05 15.38 -5.76
C ALA A 124 31.31 16.47 -4.96
N GLY A 125 31.99 17.01 -3.94
CA GLY A 125 31.47 18.07 -3.07
C GLY A 125 31.35 19.40 -3.80
#